data_AF-A0A425DDK8-F1
#
_entry.id   AF-A0A425DDK8-F1
#
_cell.length_a   1.000
_cell.length_b   1.000
_cell.length_c   1.000
_cell.angle_alpha   90.00
_cell.angle_beta   90.00
_cell.angle_gamma   90.00
#
_symmetry.space_group_name_H-M   'P 1'
#
loop_
_entity.id
_entity.type
_entity.pdbx_description
1 polymer ?
#
loop_
_entity_poly.entity_id
_entity_poly.type
_entity_poly.pdbx_seq_one_letter_code
_entity_poly.pdbx_strand_id
1 'polypeptide(L)'
;MPWSVTSGIVESILLHGLCLALQVPPNMFLVHVHIALHLYNVLLQYGLAAVSRSFTYGEAMVIAQGMTFLTLDAALFTLHQGSWLRPSSYPVPQRDGIAIIVQVGLVLTMLLLPLLCTPLFHTYGTSTPRIVRPTLPAAPTAHFAGLLVIVAIVFIVWTSFLLHMPLWKWVVDTLLVPSKVGVAAYWLGVLAVAVPCCPIVATRFKLRQIVARKLYHVMVVLLFLPVSFVDVGQLLLYNLPGTSLSFQL
;
A
#
# COMPACT_ATOMS: atom_id res chain seq x y z
N MET A 1 -9.73 8.06 25.80
CA MET A 1 -9.54 8.64 24.46
C MET A 1 -10.43 7.87 23.51
N PRO A 2 -11.09 8.50 22.53
CA PRO A 2 -11.71 7.73 21.45
C PRO A 2 -10.62 6.85 20.81
N TRP A 3 -10.96 5.60 20.50
CA TRP A 3 -10.09 4.61 19.85
C TRP A 3 -8.91 4.13 20.69
N SER A 4 -9.12 3.92 21.99
CA SER A 4 -8.24 3.13 22.86
C SER A 4 -8.78 1.71 23.04
N VAL A 5 -7.92 0.77 23.47
CA VAL A 5 -8.35 -0.62 23.81
C VAL A 5 -9.57 -0.63 24.75
N THR A 6 -9.65 0.36 25.65
CA THR A 6 -10.77 0.56 26.57
C THR A 6 -12.05 1.11 25.92
N SER A 7 -11.98 1.90 24.84
CA SER A 7 -13.16 2.34 24.10
C SER A 7 -13.62 1.32 23.06
N GLY A 8 -12.74 0.39 22.64
CA GLY A 8 -13.02 -0.62 21.63
C GLY A 8 -14.21 -1.54 21.95
N ILE A 9 -14.45 -1.84 23.23
CA ILE A 9 -15.64 -2.62 23.66
C ILE A 9 -16.92 -1.81 23.42
N VAL A 10 -16.93 -0.54 23.83
CA VAL A 10 -18.08 0.36 23.65
C VAL A 10 -18.36 0.57 22.16
N GLU A 11 -17.32 0.79 21.36
CA GLU A 11 -17.42 0.97 19.91
C GLU A 11 -17.95 -0.30 19.22
N SER A 12 -17.52 -1.50 19.64
CA SER A 12 -18.06 -2.76 19.12
C SER A 12 -19.54 -2.94 19.47
N ILE A 13 -19.95 -2.61 20.70
CA ILE A 13 -21.36 -2.66 21.11
C ILE A 13 -22.21 -1.68 20.29
N LEU A 14 -21.74 -0.44 20.12
CA LEU A 14 -22.42 0.57 19.31
C LEU A 14 -22.53 0.16 17.85
N LEU A 15 -21.45 -0.38 17.27
CA LEU A 15 -21.44 -0.91 15.90
C LEU A 15 -22.44 -2.05 15.76
N HIS A 16 -22.45 -2.99 16.70
CA HIS A 16 -23.39 -4.12 16.69
C HIS A 16 -24.85 -3.64 16.75
N GLY A 17 -25.15 -2.69 17.65
CA GLY A 17 -26.47 -2.07 17.74
C GLY A 17 -26.87 -1.32 16.47
N LEU A 18 -25.94 -0.61 15.84
CA LEU A 18 -26.17 0.09 14.59
C LEU A 18 -26.44 -0.89 13.44
N CYS A 19 -25.69 -2.00 13.35
CA CYS A 19 -25.91 -3.01 12.32
C CYS A 19 -27.28 -3.68 12.46
N LEU A 20 -27.75 -3.90 13.69
CA LEU A 20 -29.12 -4.40 13.93
C LEU A 20 -30.17 -3.35 13.54
N ALA A 21 -29.96 -2.08 13.89
CA ALA A 21 -30.88 -0.99 13.56
C ALA A 21 -30.99 -0.72 12.05
N LEU A 22 -29.88 -0.84 11.32
CA LEU A 22 -29.81 -0.57 9.88
C LEU A 22 -30.25 -1.75 9.00
N GLN A 23 -30.67 -2.88 9.59
CA GLN A 23 -31.07 -4.10 8.85
C GLN A 23 -30.05 -4.46 7.76
N VAL A 24 -28.80 -4.59 8.18
CA VAL A 24 -27.66 -4.82 7.31
C VAL A 24 -27.92 -5.95 6.30
N PRO A 25 -27.54 -5.77 5.02
CA PRO A 25 -27.84 -6.75 3.97
C PRO A 25 -27.32 -8.15 4.31
N PRO A 26 -28.03 -9.20 3.86
CA PRO A 26 -27.75 -10.60 4.23
C PRO A 26 -26.36 -11.11 3.82
N ASN A 27 -25.68 -10.40 2.91
CA ASN A 27 -24.35 -10.75 2.41
C ASN A 27 -23.20 -10.09 3.20
N MET A 28 -23.50 -9.29 4.23
CA MET A 28 -22.48 -8.65 5.05
C MET A 28 -22.20 -9.47 6.30
N PHE A 29 -21.00 -10.04 6.35
CA PHE A 29 -20.53 -10.81 7.49
C PHE A 29 -20.11 -9.88 8.64
N LEU A 30 -20.97 -9.76 9.66
CA LEU A 30 -20.76 -8.89 10.82
C LEU A 30 -19.38 -9.07 11.48
N VAL A 31 -18.88 -10.31 11.51
CA VAL A 31 -17.54 -10.63 12.06
C VAL A 31 -16.42 -9.86 11.36
N HIS A 32 -16.49 -9.69 10.04
CA HIS A 32 -15.48 -8.93 9.28
C HIS A 32 -15.54 -7.45 9.60
N VAL A 33 -16.72 -6.92 9.88
CA VAL A 33 -16.94 -5.52 10.23
C VAL A 33 -16.32 -5.23 11.61
N HIS A 34 -16.50 -6.14 12.56
CA HIS A 34 -15.84 -6.06 13.88
C HIS A 34 -14.32 -6.19 13.76
N ILE A 35 -13.82 -7.15 12.99
CA ILE A 35 -12.38 -7.28 12.73
C ILE A 35 -11.82 -6.01 12.08
N ALA A 36 -12.52 -5.44 11.10
CA ALA A 36 -12.13 -4.20 10.43
C ALA A 36 -12.08 -3.03 11.42
N LEU A 37 -13.09 -2.88 12.29
CA LEU A 37 -13.11 -1.82 13.31
C LEU A 37 -11.93 -1.94 14.27
N HIS A 38 -11.66 -3.14 14.78
CA HIS A 38 -10.53 -3.36 15.69
C HIS A 38 -9.18 -3.11 14.99
N LEU A 39 -9.02 -3.59 13.76
CA LEU A 39 -7.81 -3.36 12.98
C LEU A 39 -7.60 -1.87 12.69
N TYR A 40 -8.68 -1.15 12.32
CA TYR A 40 -8.65 0.30 12.13
C TYR A 40 -8.17 1.04 13.37
N ASN A 41 -8.72 0.72 14.53
CA ASN A 41 -8.31 1.36 15.78
C ASN A 41 -6.84 1.09 16.12
N VAL A 42 -6.37 -0.15 15.92
CA VAL A 42 -4.96 -0.51 16.14
C VAL A 42 -4.04 0.25 15.19
N LEU A 43 -4.37 0.29 13.89
CA LEU A 43 -3.58 0.97 12.87
C LEU A 43 -3.55 2.49 13.08
N LEU A 44 -4.68 3.07 13.47
CA LEU A 44 -4.79 4.48 13.77
C LEU A 44 -3.98 4.84 15.02
N GLN A 45 -4.12 4.05 16.09
CA GLN A 45 -3.35 4.26 17.31
C GLN A 45 -1.85 4.12 17.04
N TYR A 46 -1.45 3.11 16.28
CA TYR A 46 -0.06 2.95 15.84
C TYR A 46 0.42 4.15 15.01
N GLY A 47 -0.35 4.59 14.01
CA GLY A 47 -0.01 5.75 13.19
C GLY A 47 0.15 7.02 14.02
N LEU A 48 -0.74 7.25 14.98
CA LEU A 48 -0.70 8.40 15.88
C LEU A 48 0.38 8.31 16.96
N ALA A 49 0.85 7.12 17.33
CA ALA A 49 1.87 6.93 18.37
C ALA A 49 3.29 6.82 17.78
N ALA A 50 3.47 5.90 16.84
CA ALA A 50 4.77 5.56 16.25
C ALA A 50 5.15 6.49 15.09
N VAL A 51 4.16 7.03 14.37
CA VAL A 51 4.38 7.81 13.14
C VAL A 51 3.66 9.17 13.18
N SER A 52 3.45 9.71 14.38
CA SER A 52 2.73 10.96 14.65
C SER A 52 3.23 12.18 13.86
N ARG A 53 4.48 12.13 13.40
CA ARG A 53 5.15 13.20 12.66
C ARG A 53 4.98 13.12 11.15
N SER A 54 4.45 12.00 10.64
CA SER A 54 4.28 11.77 9.20
C SER A 54 2.91 12.14 8.68
N PHE A 55 1.91 12.19 9.56
CA PHE A 55 0.51 12.40 9.18
C PHE A 55 -0.13 13.47 10.06
N THR A 56 -0.95 14.31 9.44
CA THR A 56 -2.02 15.00 10.16
C THR A 56 -3.06 13.97 10.62
N TYR A 57 -3.87 14.33 11.60
CA TYR A 57 -4.86 13.42 12.17
C TYR A 57 -5.85 12.87 11.11
N GLY A 58 -6.34 13.73 10.21
CA GLY A 58 -7.22 13.32 9.12
C GLY A 58 -6.53 12.36 8.13
N GLU A 59 -5.27 12.62 7.78
CA GLU A 59 -4.47 11.71 6.93
C GLU A 59 -4.27 10.36 7.62
N ALA A 60 -4.00 10.34 8.93
CA ALA A 60 -3.84 9.11 9.70
C ALA A 60 -5.12 8.28 9.70
N MET A 61 -6.30 8.90 9.81
CA MET A 61 -7.59 8.20 9.70
C MET A 61 -7.78 7.59 8.32
N VAL A 62 -7.57 8.36 7.25
CA VAL A 62 -7.74 7.88 5.87
C VAL A 62 -6.77 6.72 5.58
N ILE A 63 -5.52 6.83 6.00
CA ILE A 63 -4.52 5.77 5.83
C ILE A 63 -4.88 4.55 6.67
N ALA A 64 -5.25 4.71 7.93
CA ALA A 64 -5.68 3.59 8.77
C ALA A 64 -6.88 2.87 8.15
N GLN A 65 -7.87 3.60 7.65
CA GLN A 65 -9.03 3.03 6.97
C GLN A 65 -8.63 2.26 5.69
N GLY A 66 -7.83 2.87 4.82
CA GLY A 66 -7.36 2.22 3.60
C GLY A 66 -6.53 0.96 3.88
N MET A 67 -5.61 1.04 4.86
CA MET A 67 -4.76 -0.08 5.25
C MET A 67 -5.55 -1.20 5.93
N THR A 68 -6.57 -0.87 6.73
CA THR A 68 -7.50 -1.87 7.30
C THR A 68 -8.16 -2.68 6.20
N PHE A 69 -8.75 -2.01 5.21
CA PHE A 69 -9.43 -2.72 4.13
C PHE A 69 -8.45 -3.52 3.28
N LEU A 70 -7.31 -2.93 2.88
CA LEU A 70 -6.29 -3.65 2.11
C LEU A 70 -5.76 -4.88 2.82
N THR A 71 -5.50 -4.78 4.13
CA THR A 71 -4.95 -5.87 4.94
C THR A 71 -5.97 -6.96 5.18
N LEU A 72 -7.21 -6.59 5.54
CA LEU A 72 -8.30 -7.56 5.74
C LEU A 72 -8.60 -8.30 4.43
N ASP A 73 -8.70 -7.56 3.33
CA ASP A 73 -8.96 -8.12 2.00
C ASP A 73 -7.82 -9.01 1.50
N ALA A 74 -6.56 -8.70 1.85
CA ALA A 74 -5.39 -9.52 1.54
C ALA A 74 -5.38 -10.80 2.39
N ALA A 75 -5.72 -10.69 3.68
CA ALA A 75 -5.82 -11.81 4.59
C ALA A 75 -6.91 -12.79 4.13
N LEU A 76 -8.13 -12.31 3.88
CA LEU A 76 -9.23 -13.16 3.42
C LEU A 76 -8.92 -13.86 2.09
N PHE A 77 -8.33 -13.14 1.14
CA PHE A 77 -7.90 -13.75 -0.12
C PHE A 77 -6.82 -14.82 0.10
N THR A 78 -5.85 -14.56 0.98
CA THR A 78 -4.80 -15.53 1.33
C THR A 78 -5.38 -16.77 2.01
N LEU A 79 -6.31 -16.60 2.95
CA LEU A 79 -6.97 -17.72 3.63
C LEU A 79 -7.85 -18.53 2.65
N HIS A 80 -8.50 -17.87 1.70
CA HIS A 80 -9.28 -18.51 0.64
C HIS A 80 -8.37 -19.35 -0.28
N GLN A 81 -7.25 -18.78 -0.75
CA GLN A 81 -6.27 -19.50 -1.56
C GLN A 81 -5.61 -20.66 -0.80
N GLY A 82 -5.42 -20.51 0.51
CA GLY A 82 -4.91 -21.57 1.39
C GLY A 82 -5.91 -22.68 1.72
N SER A 83 -7.13 -22.65 1.16
CA SER A 83 -8.24 -23.57 1.48
C SER A 83 -8.67 -23.57 2.96
N TRP A 84 -8.32 -22.52 3.71
CA TRP A 84 -8.65 -22.38 5.13
C TRP A 84 -10.02 -21.72 5.35
N LEU A 85 -10.54 -21.01 4.34
CA LEU A 85 -11.94 -20.56 4.30
C LEU A 85 -12.74 -21.47 3.36
N ARG A 86 -13.93 -21.90 3.81
CA ARG A 86 -14.85 -22.64 2.96
C ARG A 86 -15.44 -21.71 1.88
N PRO A 87 -15.27 -21.99 0.58
CA PRO A 87 -15.74 -21.13 -0.51
C PRO A 87 -17.25 -20.88 -0.47
N SER A 88 -18.02 -21.87 -0.02
CA SER A 88 -19.48 -21.78 0.13
C SER A 88 -19.93 -20.76 1.17
N SER A 89 -19.09 -20.48 2.17
CA SER A 89 -19.41 -19.60 3.28
C SER A 89 -18.82 -18.20 3.08
N TYR A 90 -17.79 -18.05 2.26
CA TYR A 90 -17.12 -16.78 1.99
C TYR A 90 -16.71 -16.70 0.52
N PRO A 91 -17.61 -16.25 -0.37
CA PRO A 91 -17.28 -16.09 -1.79
C PRO A 91 -16.31 -14.90 -1.95
N VAL A 92 -15.02 -15.19 -2.13
CA VAL A 92 -14.01 -14.17 -2.42
C VAL A 92 -13.81 -14.10 -3.94
N PRO A 93 -13.99 -12.94 -4.58
CA PRO A 93 -13.77 -12.78 -6.02
C PRO A 93 -12.35 -13.14 -6.42
N GLN A 94 -12.19 -13.75 -7.61
CA GLN A 94 -10.86 -13.92 -8.18
C GLN A 94 -10.26 -12.57 -8.57
N ARG A 95 -8.92 -12.47 -8.45
CA ARG A 95 -8.17 -11.24 -8.71
C ARG A 95 -7.16 -11.47 -9.82
N ASP A 96 -6.94 -10.42 -10.62
CA ASP A 96 -5.79 -10.34 -11.52
C ASP A 96 -4.49 -10.35 -10.71
N GLY A 97 -3.43 -10.94 -11.29
CA GLY A 97 -2.09 -10.95 -10.72
C GLY A 97 -1.54 -9.55 -10.46
N ILE A 98 -1.89 -8.54 -11.28
CA ILE A 98 -1.49 -7.15 -11.04
C ILE A 98 -2.11 -6.64 -9.72
N ALA A 99 -3.40 -6.88 -9.50
CA ALA A 99 -4.09 -6.47 -8.28
C ALA A 99 -3.49 -7.16 -7.04
N ILE A 100 -3.16 -8.46 -7.15
CA ILE A 100 -2.48 -9.22 -6.09
C ILE A 100 -1.13 -8.56 -5.74
N ILE A 101 -0.30 -8.28 -6.74
CA ILE A 101 1.02 -7.68 -6.55
C ILE A 101 0.92 -6.29 -5.92
N VAL A 102 0.03 -5.44 -6.42
CA VAL A 102 -0.15 -4.08 -5.90
C VAL A 102 -0.62 -4.14 -4.46
N GLN A 103 -1.59 -5.00 -4.16
CA GLN A 103 -2.13 -5.11 -2.81
C GLN A 103 -1.10 -5.63 -1.80
N VAL A 104 -0.40 -6.73 -2.10
CA VAL A 104 0.65 -7.27 -1.22
C VAL A 104 1.79 -6.25 -1.10
N GLY A 105 2.16 -5.60 -2.20
CA GLY A 105 3.16 -4.54 -2.21
C GLY A 105 2.79 -3.38 -1.29
N LEU A 106 1.54 -2.90 -1.35
CA LEU A 106 1.05 -1.83 -0.47
C LEU A 106 1.02 -2.27 0.99
N VAL A 107 0.53 -3.48 1.31
CA VAL A 107 0.54 -4.00 2.68
C VAL A 107 1.97 -4.08 3.22
N LEU A 108 2.91 -4.62 2.46
CA LEU A 108 4.27 -4.78 2.95
C LEU A 108 5.05 -3.45 3.03
N THR A 109 4.85 -2.55 2.08
CA THR A 109 5.59 -1.27 2.05
C THR A 109 4.98 -0.19 2.92
N MET A 110 3.64 -0.13 3.05
CA MET A 110 2.95 0.91 3.83
C MET A 110 2.67 0.48 5.27
N LEU A 111 2.64 -0.83 5.56
CA LEU A 111 2.41 -1.33 6.92
C LEU A 111 3.63 -2.03 7.50
N LEU A 112 4.09 -3.13 6.90
CA LEU A 112 5.15 -3.96 7.51
C LEU A 112 6.49 -3.23 7.61
N LEU A 113 6.96 -2.61 6.53
CA LEU A 113 8.24 -1.92 6.52
C LEU A 113 8.28 -0.76 7.53
N PRO A 114 7.28 0.14 7.63
CA PRO A 114 7.23 1.15 8.67
C PRO A 114 7.18 0.58 10.09
N LEU A 115 6.44 -0.51 10.32
CA LEU A 115 6.42 -1.23 11.60
C LEU A 115 7.82 -1.66 12.02
N LEU A 116 8.55 -2.32 11.11
CA LEU A 116 9.92 -2.78 11.37
C LEU A 116 10.91 -1.63 11.52
N CYS A 117 10.71 -0.52 10.81
CA CYS A 117 11.60 0.64 10.84
C CYS A 117 11.26 1.65 11.95
N THR A 118 10.17 1.49 12.68
CA THR A 118 9.78 2.33 13.82
C THR A 118 10.94 2.64 14.78
N PRO A 119 11.72 1.66 15.29
CA PRO A 119 12.84 1.96 16.18
C PRO A 119 13.88 2.88 15.52
N LEU A 120 14.22 2.63 14.24
CA LEU A 120 15.14 3.50 13.49
C LEU A 120 14.58 4.91 13.35
N PHE A 121 13.29 5.05 13.09
CA PHE A 121 12.63 6.35 12.97
C PHE A 121 12.59 7.10 14.30
N HIS A 122 12.40 6.42 15.42
CA HIS A 122 12.45 7.04 16.74
C HIS A 122 13.88 7.48 17.11
N THR A 123 14.90 6.67 16.80
CA THR A 123 16.29 6.98 17.16
C THR A 123 16.92 8.04 16.26
N TYR A 124 16.66 7.99 14.95
CA TYR A 124 17.34 8.84 13.96
C TYR A 124 16.41 9.88 13.30
N GLY A 125 15.10 9.82 13.53
CA GLY A 125 14.14 10.76 12.97
C GLY A 125 14.19 12.13 13.64
N THR A 126 14.05 13.20 12.84
CA THR A 126 14.07 14.57 13.34
C THR A 126 12.69 15.07 13.74
N SER A 127 12.63 16.06 14.62
CA SER A 127 11.40 16.74 15.05
C SER A 127 11.03 17.93 14.16
N THR A 128 11.92 18.37 13.27
CA THR A 128 11.74 19.59 12.48
C THR A 128 12.06 19.37 11.00
N PRO A 129 11.12 19.66 10.07
CA PRO A 129 11.30 19.53 8.62
C PRO A 129 12.16 20.64 8.00
N ARG A 130 12.92 21.38 8.82
CA ARG A 130 13.74 22.53 8.40
C ARG A 130 15.21 22.21 8.20
N ILE A 131 15.71 21.11 8.78
CA ILE A 131 17.13 20.77 8.76
C ILE A 131 17.31 19.49 7.94
N VAL A 132 17.92 19.63 6.77
CA VAL A 132 18.38 18.49 5.97
C VAL A 132 19.57 17.88 6.72
N ARG A 133 19.36 16.72 7.34
CA ARG A 133 20.46 15.98 7.97
C ARG A 133 21.34 15.30 6.92
N PRO A 134 22.62 15.07 7.24
CA PRO A 134 23.48 14.20 6.44
C PRO A 134 22.90 12.79 6.38
N THR A 135 23.37 12.02 5.38
CA THR A 135 23.01 10.62 5.19
C THR A 135 23.17 9.81 6.48
N LEU A 136 22.31 8.81 6.68
CA LEU A 136 22.42 7.92 7.83
C LEU A 136 23.84 7.32 7.93
N PRO A 137 24.37 7.12 9.14
CA PRO A 137 25.62 6.39 9.31
C PRO A 137 25.55 4.99 8.69
N ALA A 138 26.71 4.39 8.39
CA ALA A 138 26.77 3.11 7.68
C ALA A 138 26.02 1.97 8.41
N ALA A 139 26.12 1.90 9.74
CA ALA A 139 25.47 0.86 10.54
C ALA A 139 23.92 0.88 10.48
N PRO A 140 23.21 1.98 10.77
CA PRO A 140 21.75 2.04 10.62
C PRO A 140 21.30 1.95 9.15
N THR A 141 22.13 2.36 8.19
CA THR A 141 21.86 2.14 6.76
C THR A 141 21.87 0.65 6.41
N ALA A 142 22.86 -0.09 6.90
CA ALA A 142 22.91 -1.55 6.74
C ALA A 142 21.73 -2.24 7.44
N HIS A 143 21.33 -1.78 8.63
CA HIS A 143 20.15 -2.31 9.31
C HIS A 143 18.86 -2.08 8.50
N PHE A 144 18.67 -0.86 7.98
CA PHE A 144 17.54 -0.55 7.10
C PHE A 144 17.54 -1.41 5.83
N ALA A 145 18.70 -1.58 5.19
CA ALA A 145 18.83 -2.45 4.02
C ALA A 145 18.48 -3.91 4.35
N GLY A 146 18.90 -4.42 5.51
CA GLY A 146 18.53 -5.75 6.00
C GLY A 146 17.01 -5.91 6.18
N LEU A 147 16.34 -4.93 6.79
CA LEU A 147 14.88 -4.92 6.92
C LEU A 147 14.19 -4.91 5.54
N LEU A 148 14.71 -4.13 4.60
CA LEU A 148 14.19 -4.08 3.23
C LEU A 148 14.33 -5.42 2.52
N VAL A 149 15.45 -6.13 2.69
CA VAL A 149 15.64 -7.49 2.17
C VAL A 149 14.64 -8.46 2.78
N ILE A 150 14.40 -8.40 4.10
CA ILE A 150 13.40 -9.25 4.77
C ILE A 150 12.01 -9.00 4.16
N VAL A 151 11.61 -7.73 4.03
CA VAL A 151 10.32 -7.36 3.44
C VAL A 151 10.23 -7.83 1.98
N ALA A 152 11.31 -7.72 1.21
CA ALA A 152 11.36 -8.21 -0.16
C ALA A 152 11.21 -9.74 -0.25
N ILE A 153 11.83 -10.50 0.66
CA ILE A 153 11.66 -11.96 0.73
C ILE A 153 10.21 -12.30 1.04
N VAL A 154 9.60 -11.65 2.04
CA VAL A 154 8.18 -11.86 2.38
C VAL A 154 7.29 -11.52 1.18
N PHE A 155 7.57 -10.43 0.47
CA PHE A 155 6.87 -10.05 -0.75
C PHE A 155 6.95 -11.14 -1.83
N ILE A 156 8.16 -11.64 -2.12
CA ILE A 156 8.36 -12.69 -3.12
C ILE A 156 7.60 -13.95 -2.74
N VAL A 157 7.72 -14.42 -1.49
CA VAL A 157 7.09 -15.67 -1.03
C VAL A 157 5.57 -15.55 -1.02
N TRP A 158 5.03 -14.49 -0.41
CA TRP A 158 3.58 -14.30 -0.29
C TRP A 158 2.94 -14.11 -1.66
N THR A 159 3.54 -13.30 -2.52
CA THR A 159 3.01 -13.07 -3.87
C THR A 159 3.09 -14.34 -4.72
N SER A 160 4.20 -15.10 -4.65
CA SER A 160 4.32 -16.36 -5.39
C SER A 160 3.29 -17.39 -4.94
N PHE A 161 3.01 -17.44 -3.64
CA PHE A 161 1.94 -18.28 -3.10
C PHE A 161 0.57 -17.89 -3.68
N LEU A 162 0.23 -16.60 -3.67
CA LEU A 162 -1.06 -16.12 -4.19
C LEU A 162 -1.21 -16.24 -5.70
N LEU A 163 -0.13 -16.12 -6.46
CA LEU A 163 -0.11 -16.31 -7.91
C LEU A 163 -0.07 -17.79 -8.33
N HIS A 164 0.16 -18.71 -7.39
CA HIS A 164 0.41 -20.13 -7.66
C HIS A 164 1.56 -20.38 -8.64
N MET A 165 2.49 -19.44 -8.74
CA MET A 165 3.70 -19.53 -9.57
C MET A 165 4.81 -18.63 -9.02
N PRO A 166 6.08 -18.91 -9.35
CA PRO A 166 7.19 -18.05 -8.94
C PRO A 166 7.02 -16.62 -9.48
N LEU A 167 7.19 -15.61 -8.61
CA LEU A 167 7.04 -14.21 -9.00
C LEU A 167 7.91 -13.82 -10.21
N TRP A 168 9.16 -14.29 -10.27
CA TRP A 168 10.05 -13.98 -11.39
C TRP A 168 9.49 -14.49 -12.73
N LYS A 169 8.83 -15.65 -12.71
CA LYS A 169 8.20 -16.24 -13.89
C LYS A 169 7.00 -15.41 -14.32
N TRP A 170 6.14 -15.03 -13.37
CA TRP A 170 5.02 -14.12 -13.63
C TRP A 170 5.48 -12.80 -14.23
N VAL A 171 6.58 -12.22 -13.72
CA VAL A 171 7.16 -10.97 -14.22
C VAL A 171 7.61 -11.14 -15.66
N VAL A 172 8.30 -12.22 -16.00
CA VAL A 172 8.73 -12.51 -17.37
C VAL A 172 7.52 -12.68 -18.29
N ASP A 173 6.55 -13.51 -17.89
CA ASP A 173 5.33 -13.78 -18.67
C ASP A 173 4.50 -12.50 -18.89
N THR A 174 4.49 -11.60 -17.92
CA THR A 174 3.75 -10.33 -17.99
C THR A 174 4.49 -9.23 -18.74
N LEU A 175 5.81 -9.12 -18.56
CA LEU A 175 6.61 -8.06 -19.18
C LEU A 175 6.96 -8.35 -20.64
N LEU A 176 7.02 -9.61 -21.07
CA LEU A 176 7.29 -9.96 -22.47
C LEU A 176 6.13 -9.66 -23.43
N VAL A 177 5.01 -9.13 -22.94
CA VAL A 177 3.95 -8.58 -23.79
C VAL A 177 4.46 -7.29 -24.45
N PRO A 178 4.42 -7.17 -25.80
CA PRO A 178 5.04 -6.05 -26.53
C PRO A 178 4.61 -4.65 -26.06
N SER A 179 3.34 -4.49 -25.66
CA SER A 179 2.81 -3.23 -25.12
C SER A 179 3.41 -2.85 -23.75
N LYS A 180 3.81 -3.83 -22.94
CA LYS A 180 4.30 -3.63 -21.58
C LYS A 180 5.80 -3.38 -21.51
N VAL A 181 6.57 -3.85 -22.50
CA VAL A 181 8.01 -3.57 -22.63
C VAL A 181 8.26 -2.06 -22.79
N GLY A 182 7.44 -1.39 -23.63
CA GLY A 182 7.57 0.06 -23.85
C GLY A 182 7.31 0.88 -22.57
N VAL A 183 6.31 0.48 -21.78
CA VAL A 183 5.99 1.10 -20.49
C VAL A 183 7.12 0.85 -19.48
N ALA A 184 7.66 -0.37 -19.41
CA ALA A 184 8.79 -0.69 -18.54
C ALA A 184 10.06 0.09 -18.91
N ALA A 185 10.36 0.23 -20.21
CA ALA A 185 11.47 1.04 -20.70
C ALA A 185 11.29 2.52 -20.36
N TYR A 186 10.07 3.05 -20.50
CA TYR A 186 9.75 4.42 -20.08
C TYR A 186 9.96 4.60 -18.57
N TRP A 187 9.46 3.68 -17.73
CA TRP A 187 9.67 3.76 -16.28
C TRP A 187 11.14 3.74 -15.89
N LEU A 188 11.93 2.86 -16.52
CA LEU A 188 13.38 2.83 -16.31
C LEU A 188 14.04 4.14 -16.74
N GLY A 189 13.65 4.72 -17.87
CA GLY A 189 14.14 6.01 -18.32
C GLY A 189 13.80 7.15 -17.36
N VAL A 190 12.55 7.20 -16.89
CA VAL A 190 12.10 8.19 -15.89
C VAL A 190 12.88 8.03 -14.59
N LEU A 191 13.06 6.80 -14.07
CA LEU A 191 13.85 6.58 -12.86
C LEU A 191 15.32 6.95 -13.05
N ALA A 192 15.93 6.53 -14.16
CA ALA A 192 17.33 6.82 -14.46
C ALA A 192 17.63 8.32 -14.57
N VAL A 193 16.66 9.13 -15.01
CA VAL A 193 16.80 10.58 -15.11
C VAL A 193 16.34 11.28 -13.83
N ALA A 194 15.15 10.97 -13.31
CA ALA A 194 14.52 11.69 -12.21
C ALA A 194 15.25 11.47 -10.87
N VAL A 195 15.65 10.23 -10.57
CA VAL A 195 16.32 9.88 -9.31
C VAL A 195 17.62 10.68 -9.10
N PRO A 196 18.56 10.78 -10.07
CA PRO A 196 19.74 11.64 -9.92
C PRO A 196 19.42 13.13 -10.04
N CYS A 197 18.39 13.52 -10.81
CA CYS A 197 18.02 14.93 -10.93
C CYS A 197 17.45 15.51 -9.62
N CYS A 198 16.68 14.75 -8.85
CA CYS A 198 16.08 15.22 -7.59
C CYS A 198 17.09 15.82 -6.60
N PRO A 199 18.21 15.14 -6.23
CA PRO A 199 19.21 15.72 -5.35
C PRO A 199 19.99 16.88 -6.00
N ILE A 200 20.24 16.84 -7.31
CA ILE A 200 20.92 17.92 -8.05
C ILE A 200 20.08 19.20 -8.02
N VAL A 201 18.77 19.10 -8.28
CA VAL A 201 17.85 20.24 -8.24
C VAL A 201 17.68 20.76 -6.81
N ALA A 202 17.53 19.85 -5.84
CA ALA A 202 17.41 20.24 -4.43
C ALA A 202 18.63 21.02 -3.92
N THR A 203 19.84 20.59 -4.30
CA THR A 203 21.09 21.26 -3.91
C THR A 203 21.30 22.58 -4.67
N ARG A 204 21.05 22.61 -5.99
CA ARG A 204 21.24 23.81 -6.82
C ARG A 204 20.32 24.97 -6.42
N PHE A 205 19.07 24.67 -6.07
CA PHE A 205 18.08 25.69 -5.70
C PHE A 205 17.94 25.90 -4.18
N LYS A 206 18.78 25.25 -3.36
CA LYS A 206 18.71 25.29 -1.87
C LYS A 206 17.28 25.08 -1.36
N LEU A 207 16.58 24.10 -1.93
CA LEU A 207 15.16 23.90 -1.67
C LEU A 207 14.93 23.47 -0.22
N ARG A 208 13.86 24.01 0.40
CA ARG A 208 13.38 23.50 1.69
C ARG A 208 12.91 22.07 1.52
N GLN A 209 13.11 21.24 2.54
CA GLN A 209 12.78 19.81 2.53
C GLN A 209 11.31 19.53 2.14
N ILE A 210 10.39 20.44 2.47
CA ILE A 210 8.98 20.35 2.06
C ILE A 210 8.79 20.44 0.53
N VAL A 211 9.61 21.24 -0.17
CA VAL A 211 9.57 21.36 -1.63
C VAL A 211 10.32 20.20 -2.28
N ALA A 212 11.41 19.74 -1.66
CA ALA A 212 12.09 18.51 -2.09
C ALA A 212 11.17 17.28 -2.04
N ARG A 213 10.25 17.21 -1.06
CA ARG A 213 9.23 16.15 -0.99
C ARG A 213 8.24 16.22 -2.17
N LYS A 214 7.98 17.40 -2.73
CA LYS A 214 7.14 17.58 -3.93
C LYS A 214 7.82 17.11 -5.22
N LEU A 215 9.15 17.19 -5.32
CA LEU A 215 9.89 16.63 -6.46
C LEU A 215 9.66 15.12 -6.61
N TYR A 216 9.63 14.38 -5.50
CA TYR A 216 9.28 12.96 -5.52
C TYR A 216 7.82 12.72 -5.90
N HIS A 217 6.90 13.61 -5.56
CA HIS A 217 5.50 13.51 -6.02
C HIS A 217 5.41 13.69 -7.54
N VAL A 218 6.14 14.65 -8.10
CA VAL A 218 6.21 14.83 -9.56
C VAL A 218 6.81 13.59 -10.24
N MET A 219 7.85 12.99 -9.67
CA MET A 219 8.41 11.73 -10.16
C MET A 219 7.36 10.61 -10.17
N VAL A 220 6.58 10.47 -9.10
CA VAL A 220 5.49 9.49 -9.01
C VAL A 220 4.42 9.76 -10.08
N VAL A 221 4.01 11.01 -10.28
CA VAL A 221 3.07 11.38 -11.35
C VAL A 221 3.62 11.01 -12.73
N LEU A 222 4.90 11.26 -12.99
CA LEU A 222 5.55 10.90 -14.26
C LEU A 222 5.59 9.38 -14.48
N LEU A 223 5.73 8.59 -13.42
CA LEU A 223 5.66 7.13 -13.49
C LEU A 223 4.24 6.64 -13.80
N PHE A 224 3.19 7.33 -13.34
CA PHE A 224 1.81 6.96 -13.66
C PHE A 224 1.31 7.48 -15.01
N LEU A 225 1.97 8.50 -15.57
CA LEU A 225 1.64 9.09 -16.87
C LEU A 225 1.46 8.07 -18.02
N PRO A 226 2.39 7.15 -18.30
CA PRO A 226 2.25 6.20 -19.41
C PRO A 226 1.04 5.26 -19.22
N VAL A 227 0.79 4.82 -17.98
CA VAL A 227 -0.36 3.97 -17.65
C VAL A 227 -1.67 4.71 -17.89
N SER A 228 -1.70 6.01 -17.60
CA SER A 228 -2.90 6.83 -17.83
C SER A 228 -3.27 7.05 -19.30
N PHE A 229 -2.32 6.89 -20.23
CA PHE A 229 -2.57 7.04 -21.67
C PHE A 229 -2.70 5.70 -22.41
N VAL A 230 -2.03 4.64 -21.95
CA VAL A 230 -1.97 3.34 -22.65
C VAL A 230 -3.01 2.34 -22.13
N ASP A 231 -3.39 2.41 -20.85
CA ASP A 231 -4.22 1.40 -20.17
C ASP A 231 -5.32 2.07 -19.31
N VAL A 232 -6.14 2.95 -19.89
CA VAL A 232 -7.30 3.57 -19.20
C VAL A 232 -8.22 2.49 -18.60
N GLY A 233 -8.31 1.32 -19.23
CA GLY A 233 -9.08 0.17 -18.73
C GLY A 233 -8.53 -0.47 -17.44
N GLN A 234 -7.24 -0.32 -17.12
CA GLN A 234 -6.66 -0.82 -15.86
C GLN A 234 -6.81 0.18 -14.70
N LEU A 235 -7.02 1.47 -14.99
CA LEU A 235 -7.33 2.50 -13.98
C LEU A 235 -8.82 2.50 -13.59
N LEU A 236 -9.69 1.98 -14.45
CA LEU A 236 -11.08 1.69 -14.12
C LEU A 236 -11.17 0.36 -13.38
N LEU A 237 -11.36 0.42 -12.05
CA LEU A 237 -11.57 -0.76 -11.19
C LEU A 237 -12.84 -1.58 -11.52
N TYR A 238 -13.56 -1.26 -12.60
CA TYR A 238 -14.72 -1.98 -13.11
C TYR A 238 -14.55 -2.26 -14.59
N ASN A 239 -14.16 -3.48 -14.93
CA ASN A 239 -14.51 -4.06 -16.22
C ASN A 239 -16.01 -4.40 -16.17
N LEU A 240 -16.86 -3.47 -16.60
CA LEU A 240 -18.23 -3.82 -16.99
C LEU A 240 -18.14 -4.71 -18.24
N PRO A 241 -18.70 -5.92 -18.22
CA PRO A 241 -18.70 -6.78 -19.40
C PRO A 241 -19.58 -6.14 -20.47
N GLY A 242 -18.97 -5.63 -21.56
CA GLY A 242 -19.73 -5.35 -22.79
C GLY A 242 -19.42 -4.07 -23.59
N THR A 243 -18.49 -3.20 -23.18
CA THR A 243 -18.20 -1.98 -23.97
C THR A 243 -16.79 -1.98 -24.54
N SER A 244 -16.63 -2.62 -25.69
CA SER A 244 -15.53 -2.31 -26.62
C SER A 244 -15.75 -0.91 -27.21
N LEU A 245 -15.33 0.13 -26.50
CA LEU A 245 -15.17 1.45 -27.10
C LEU A 245 -13.81 1.47 -27.81
N SER A 246 -13.86 1.09 -29.09
CA SER A 246 -12.79 1.31 -30.05
C SER A 246 -12.55 2.82 -30.19
N PHE A 247 -11.52 3.35 -29.53
CA PHE A 247 -10.92 4.60 -29.95
C PHE A 247 -9.96 4.29 -31.10
N GLN A 248 -10.45 4.50 -32.32
CA GLN A 248 -9.60 4.67 -33.49
C GLN A 248 -8.97 6.07 -33.42
N LEU A 249 -7.64 6.11 -33.36
CA LEU A 249 -6.83 7.18 -33.92
C LEU A 249 -6.02 6.58 -35.07
#